data_AF-A0A133PTU8-F1
#
_entry.id   AF-A0A133PTU8-F1
#
_cell.length_a   1.000
_cell.length_b   1.000
_cell.length_c   1.000
_cell.angle_alpha   90.00
_cell.angle_beta   90.00
_cell.angle_gamma   90.00
#
_symmetry.space_group_name_H-M   'P 1'
#
loop_
_entity.id
_entity.type
_entity.pdbx_description
1 polymer ?
#
loop_
_entity_poly.entity_id
_entity_poly.type
_entity_poly.pdbx_seq_one_letter_code
_entity_poly.pdbx_strand_id
1 'polypeptide(L)'
;MASIKRNILIFGFLSLFAFLSQMVFAFTTSFLYDMVMNFDQGIFEIIGRDWAEGHLPYIETWDSKGPIIFFFNMLGYLMGGRTAIFWIEVVNLSLCLIVIYLFAVKHLSSVFSLVATVFVLFAYITVCSGGNQVSDYSLLPAIGSMVVFYQWTHRLQTRRQIFHPWQYALIYGIFFAASLLSRLTNAAALCLMILIVFVYLVRHHLWHNLLENTIGFVVGFALLFVPFALYFGLHGAFAEMWYAMLEYNVEYALVSNPEKVVQSSSNLVYSLLYFSSVIVLLFVNILNLLFNPRRRKLNMLWALVAIAVLLWLYKSYANANYGIIFSPFVVVAALEMRQITEVKPKFRLVGVVLFGFILLGFVNHVRVFRSYTHEVPTYRQIMKGLENKVGASFVAYNCEPDIYLSLGIKPYYRFFVCQDWAIKNGASLLQKVRETYAKGNAEWILVQDFETSKVRDILEKRYLPYRRDKANNLLLLRLNPKRLSNHN
;
A
#
# COMPACT_ATOMS: atom_id res chain seq x y z
N MET A 1 -4.08 -33.25 22.09
CA MET A 1 -3.18 -32.37 22.87
C MET A 1 -1.87 -32.02 22.16
N ALA A 2 -1.10 -32.97 21.64
CA ALA A 2 0.19 -32.68 20.99
C ALA A 2 0.11 -31.76 19.74
N SER A 3 -0.92 -31.93 18.90
CA SER A 3 -1.16 -31.07 17.72
C SER A 3 -1.52 -29.63 18.10
N ILE A 4 -2.32 -29.45 19.16
CA ILE A 4 -2.73 -28.14 19.68
C ILE A 4 -1.51 -27.40 20.25
N LYS A 5 -0.72 -28.06 21.10
CA LYS A 5 0.52 -27.49 21.65
C LYS A 5 1.49 -27.07 20.53
N ARG A 6 1.66 -27.91 19.50
CA ARG A 6 2.50 -27.58 18.34
C ARG A 6 1.98 -26.34 17.59
N ASN A 7 0.67 -26.25 17.33
CA ASN A 7 0.11 -25.10 16.63
C ASN A 7 0.27 -23.80 17.44
N ILE A 8 0.08 -23.85 18.76
CA ILE A 8 0.31 -22.70 19.65
C ILE A 8 1.77 -22.23 19.55
N LEU A 9 2.73 -23.15 19.60
CA LEU A 9 4.15 -22.80 19.46
C LEU A 9 4.47 -22.18 18.10
N ILE A 10 3.88 -22.71 17.01
CA ILE A 10 4.07 -22.16 15.67
C ILE A 10 3.45 -20.77 15.54
N PHE A 11 2.24 -20.55 16.09
CA PHE A 11 1.61 -19.23 16.05
C PHE A 11 2.39 -18.21 16.88
N GLY A 12 2.89 -18.62 18.05
CA GLY A 12 3.79 -17.80 18.86
C GLY A 12 5.08 -17.44 18.10
N PHE A 13 5.70 -18.42 17.43
CA PHE A 13 6.88 -18.21 16.59
C PHE A 13 6.62 -17.23 15.43
N LEU A 14 5.52 -17.41 14.69
CA LEU A 14 5.15 -16.52 13.58
C LEU A 14 4.85 -15.10 14.06
N SER A 15 4.19 -14.96 15.21
CA SER A 15 3.90 -13.64 15.80
C SER A 15 5.17 -12.96 16.31
N LEU A 16 6.10 -13.72 16.88
CA LEU A 16 7.42 -13.21 17.25
C LEU A 16 8.22 -12.75 16.02
N PHE A 17 8.18 -13.51 14.92
CA PHE A 17 8.83 -13.11 13.67
C PHE A 17 8.19 -11.86 13.06
N ALA A 18 6.86 -11.74 13.07
CA ALA A 18 6.16 -10.53 12.67
C ALA A 18 6.61 -9.33 13.52
N PHE A 19 6.61 -9.48 14.85
CA PHE A 19 7.10 -8.46 15.78
C PHE A 19 8.55 -8.04 15.48
N LEU A 20 9.49 -8.99 15.41
CA LEU A 20 10.89 -8.69 15.13
C LEU A 20 11.08 -8.05 13.76
N SER A 21 10.31 -8.49 12.75
CA SER A 21 10.37 -7.91 11.42
C SER A 21 9.88 -6.46 11.40
N GLN A 22 8.74 -6.14 12.03
CA GLN A 22 8.26 -4.76 12.10
C GLN A 22 9.19 -3.92 12.98
N MET A 23 9.67 -4.48 14.10
CA MET A 23 10.56 -3.76 15.02
C MET A 23 11.82 -3.28 14.28
N VAL A 24 12.38 -4.09 13.37
CA VAL A 24 13.57 -3.72 12.58
C VAL A 24 13.22 -2.92 11.33
N PHE A 25 12.25 -3.36 10.52
CA PHE A 25 12.02 -2.82 9.18
C PHE A 25 10.93 -1.74 9.11
N ALA A 26 10.05 -1.64 10.11
CA ALA A 26 9.06 -0.57 10.21
C ALA A 26 9.63 0.67 10.91
N PHE A 27 10.71 1.24 10.39
CA PHE A 27 11.43 2.33 11.06
C PHE A 27 10.61 3.61 11.28
N THR A 28 9.50 3.79 10.56
CA THR A 28 8.63 4.95 10.76
C THR A 28 7.80 4.84 12.03
N THR A 29 7.32 3.63 12.36
CA THR A 29 6.44 3.40 13.51
C THR A 29 7.14 2.74 14.70
N SER A 30 8.15 1.89 14.45
CA SER A 30 8.90 1.13 15.46
C SER A 30 9.58 2.03 16.49
N PHE A 31 9.45 1.68 17.77
CA PHE A 31 10.06 2.39 18.89
C PHE A 31 11.60 2.29 18.93
N LEU A 32 12.24 1.51 18.03
CA LEU A 32 13.70 1.47 17.92
C LEU A 32 14.31 2.73 17.28
N TYR A 33 13.52 3.52 16.56
CA TYR A 33 14.02 4.62 15.75
C TYR A 33 13.43 5.96 16.21
N ASP A 34 14.29 6.94 16.47
CA ASP A 34 13.84 8.30 16.77
C ASP A 34 13.42 9.02 15.48
N MET A 35 12.11 9.27 15.34
CA MET A 35 11.44 9.98 14.23
C MET A 35 12.17 9.92 12.87
N VAL A 36 12.41 8.72 12.34
CA VAL A 36 12.81 8.54 10.94
C VAL A 36 11.53 8.46 10.13
N MET A 37 11.07 9.62 9.65
CA MET A 37 9.80 9.71 8.94
C MET A 37 10.04 9.63 7.44
N ASN A 38 9.54 8.55 6.84
CA ASN A 38 9.46 8.42 5.39
C ASN A 38 8.23 9.20 4.90
N PHE A 39 8.34 9.73 3.69
CA PHE A 39 7.50 10.80 3.16
C PHE A 39 5.99 10.45 3.19
N ASP A 40 5.59 9.29 2.66
CA ASP A 40 4.19 8.85 2.63
C ASP A 40 3.63 8.58 4.04
N GLN A 41 4.40 7.92 4.90
CA GLN A 41 3.98 7.55 6.25
C GLN A 41 3.71 8.78 7.12
N GLY A 42 4.53 9.83 6.97
CA GLY A 42 4.29 11.10 7.66
C GLY A 42 2.94 11.71 7.28
N ILE A 43 2.55 11.65 6.00
CA ILE A 43 1.23 12.11 5.54
C ILE A 43 0.11 11.31 6.22
N PHE A 44 0.25 9.98 6.27
CA PHE A 44 -0.77 9.10 6.86
C PHE A 44 -0.93 9.33 8.35
N GLU A 45 0.17 9.53 9.08
CA GLU A 45 0.17 9.84 10.51
C GLU A 45 -0.47 11.20 10.78
N ILE A 46 -0.17 12.23 9.99
CA ILE A 46 -0.78 13.57 10.12
C ILE A 46 -2.29 13.50 9.89
N ILE A 47 -2.73 12.90 8.79
CA ILE A 47 -4.16 12.80 8.46
C ILE A 47 -4.88 11.96 9.52
N GLY A 48 -4.30 10.84 9.96
CA GLY A 48 -4.89 10.00 11.00
C GLY A 48 -5.00 10.70 12.35
N ARG A 49 -3.93 11.40 12.79
CA ARG A 49 -3.95 12.23 13.99
C ARG A 49 -5.03 13.30 13.90
N ASP A 50 -5.04 14.07 12.82
CA ASP A 50 -5.95 15.19 12.66
C ASP A 50 -7.40 14.69 12.64
N TRP A 51 -7.65 13.52 12.01
CA TRP A 51 -8.95 12.83 12.05
C TRP A 51 -9.36 12.40 13.47
N ALA A 52 -8.43 11.87 14.26
CA ALA A 52 -8.69 11.52 15.66
C ALA A 52 -9.05 12.75 16.51
N GLU A 53 -8.53 13.92 16.13
CA GLU A 53 -8.82 15.22 16.74
C GLU A 53 -10.01 15.96 16.09
N GLY A 54 -10.82 15.24 15.30
CA GLY A 54 -12.08 15.74 14.74
C GLY A 54 -11.97 16.49 13.41
N HIS A 55 -10.79 16.52 12.78
CA HIS A 55 -10.60 17.17 11.48
C HIS A 55 -10.84 16.18 10.33
N LEU A 56 -11.77 16.48 9.45
CA LEU A 56 -12.25 15.53 8.46
C LEU A 56 -11.27 15.36 7.28
N PRO A 57 -10.83 14.12 6.96
CA PRO A 57 -10.01 13.88 5.77
C PRO A 57 -10.68 14.37 4.49
N TYR A 58 -9.86 14.74 3.51
CA TYR A 58 -10.19 15.34 2.21
C TYR A 58 -10.74 16.77 2.25
N ILE A 59 -11.38 17.16 3.36
CA ILE A 59 -11.87 18.52 3.59
C ILE A 59 -10.82 19.38 4.28
N GLU A 60 -10.25 18.89 5.37
CA GLU A 60 -9.31 19.64 6.22
C GLU A 60 -7.86 19.19 6.04
N THR A 61 -7.65 17.94 5.60
CA THR A 61 -6.34 17.38 5.24
C THR A 61 -6.49 16.50 4.01
N TRP A 62 -5.72 16.76 2.94
CA TRP A 62 -5.90 16.09 1.65
C TRP A 62 -4.72 15.19 1.30
N ASP A 63 -5.03 13.99 0.82
CA ASP A 63 -4.13 13.12 0.08
C ASP A 63 -4.93 12.25 -0.91
N SER A 64 -4.24 11.67 -1.90
CA SER A 64 -4.81 10.84 -2.96
C SER A 64 -5.15 9.40 -2.57
N LYS A 65 -4.76 8.90 -1.38
CA LYS A 65 -5.14 7.56 -0.94
C LYS A 65 -6.58 7.50 -0.44
N GLY A 66 -7.17 6.31 -0.51
CA GLY A 66 -8.47 6.07 0.11
C GLY A 66 -8.40 6.07 1.65
N PRO A 67 -9.55 6.11 2.34
CA PRO A 67 -9.60 6.46 3.76
C PRO A 67 -9.11 5.35 4.70
N ILE A 68 -8.93 4.11 4.23
CA ILE A 68 -8.63 2.98 5.12
C ILE A 68 -7.26 3.14 5.81
N ILE A 69 -6.27 3.68 5.11
CA ILE A 69 -4.93 3.93 5.68
C ILE A 69 -5.00 5.00 6.77
N PHE A 70 -5.76 6.08 6.52
CA PHE A 70 -5.96 7.15 7.49
C PHE A 70 -6.74 6.66 8.71
N PHE A 71 -7.71 5.76 8.50
CA PHE A 71 -8.50 5.17 9.57
C PHE A 71 -7.65 4.34 10.54
N PHE A 72 -6.74 3.51 10.04
CA PHE A 72 -5.84 2.76 10.92
C PHE A 72 -4.83 3.65 11.64
N ASN A 73 -4.37 4.73 11.01
CA ASN A 73 -3.53 5.74 11.67
C ASN A 73 -4.31 6.50 12.76
N MET A 74 -5.57 6.85 12.49
CA MET A 74 -6.49 7.45 13.46
C MET A 74 -6.71 6.53 14.66
N LEU A 75 -6.99 5.24 14.43
CA LEU A 75 -7.14 4.26 15.51
C LEU A 75 -5.87 4.13 16.34
N GLY A 76 -4.70 4.02 15.69
CA GLY A 76 -3.43 3.97 16.40
C GLY A 76 -3.20 5.24 17.22
N TYR A 77 -3.49 6.42 16.66
CA TYR A 77 -3.39 7.67 17.39
C TYR A 77 -4.25 7.67 18.67
N LEU A 78 -5.54 7.30 18.58
CA LEU A 78 -6.46 7.18 19.71
C LEU A 78 -6.00 6.17 20.78
N MET A 79 -5.26 5.13 20.38
CA MET A 79 -4.81 4.04 21.26
C MET A 79 -3.43 4.27 21.90
N GLY A 80 -2.71 5.32 21.53
CA GLY A 80 -1.37 5.60 22.07
C GLY A 80 -0.37 6.10 21.04
N GLY A 81 -0.81 6.79 19.98
CA GLY A 81 0.07 7.38 18.99
C GLY A 81 0.80 6.34 18.12
N ARG A 82 2.01 6.70 17.73
CA ARG A 82 2.85 5.92 16.82
C ARG A 82 3.11 4.48 17.28
N THR A 83 3.33 4.27 18.58
CA THR A 83 3.56 2.93 19.14
C THR A 83 2.34 2.03 18.99
N ALA A 84 1.12 2.57 19.05
CA ALA A 84 -0.08 1.77 18.82
C ALA A 84 -0.27 1.44 17.33
N ILE A 85 0.09 2.34 16.41
CA ILE A 85 0.15 2.03 14.96
C ILE A 85 1.08 0.83 14.72
N PHE A 86 2.27 0.85 15.31
CA PHE A 86 3.20 -0.28 15.26
C PHE A 86 2.56 -1.60 15.72
N TRP A 87 1.83 -1.60 16.84
CA TRP A 87 1.16 -2.81 17.32
C TRP A 87 0.05 -3.30 16.39
N ILE A 88 -0.70 -2.40 15.76
CA ILE A 88 -1.69 -2.73 14.72
C ILE A 88 -1.00 -3.46 13.56
N GLU A 89 0.15 -2.97 13.10
CA GLU A 89 0.94 -3.61 12.04
C GLU A 89 1.45 -5.00 12.44
N VAL A 90 1.95 -5.16 13.67
CA VAL A 90 2.42 -6.45 14.21
C VAL A 90 1.27 -7.45 14.25
N VAL A 91 0.11 -7.06 14.77
CA VAL A 91 -1.07 -7.93 14.84
C VAL A 91 -1.53 -8.33 13.44
N ASN A 92 -1.65 -7.36 12.52
CA ASN A 92 -2.08 -7.63 11.15
C ASN A 92 -1.12 -8.57 10.41
N LEU A 93 0.20 -8.32 10.49
CA LEU A 93 1.20 -9.20 9.87
C LEU A 93 1.20 -10.60 10.51
N SER A 94 1.04 -10.70 11.83
CA SER A 94 0.92 -11.99 12.53
C SER A 94 -0.27 -12.80 12.00
N LEU A 95 -1.44 -12.16 11.88
CA LEU A 95 -2.64 -12.79 11.32
C LEU A 95 -2.42 -13.25 9.88
N CYS A 96 -1.78 -12.42 9.05
CA CYS A 96 -1.42 -12.77 7.67
C CYS A 96 -0.56 -14.04 7.62
N LEU A 97 0.52 -14.10 8.40
CA LEU A 97 1.43 -15.25 8.44
C LEU A 97 0.73 -16.52 8.97
N ILE A 98 -0.11 -16.39 10.01
CA ILE A 98 -0.88 -17.51 10.57
C ILE A 98 -1.86 -18.08 9.52
N VAL A 99 -2.60 -17.22 8.81
CA VAL A 99 -3.54 -17.65 7.77
C VAL A 99 -2.80 -18.34 6.62
N ILE A 100 -1.65 -17.81 6.19
CA ILE A 100 -0.79 -18.43 5.17
C ILE A 100 -0.33 -19.82 5.63
N TYR A 101 0.17 -19.95 6.87
CA TYR A 101 0.61 -21.23 7.41
C TYR A 101 -0.54 -22.25 7.49
N LEU A 102 -1.70 -21.83 8.00
CA LEU A 102 -2.90 -22.66 8.09
C LEU A 102 -3.41 -23.11 6.72
N PHE A 103 -3.22 -22.30 5.69
CA PHE A 103 -3.48 -22.69 4.32
C PHE A 103 -2.44 -23.69 3.80
N ALA A 104 -1.15 -23.40 3.98
CA ALA A 104 -0.06 -24.24 3.48
C ALA A 104 -0.08 -25.66 4.08
N VAL A 105 -0.39 -25.80 5.38
CA VAL A 105 -0.39 -27.10 6.07
C VAL A 105 -1.49 -28.06 5.60
N LYS A 106 -2.46 -27.58 4.83
CA LYS A 106 -3.46 -28.43 4.14
C LYS A 106 -2.86 -29.18 2.95
N HIS A 107 -1.69 -28.76 2.48
CA HIS A 107 -1.08 -29.23 1.24
C HIS A 107 0.39 -29.63 1.38
N LEU A 108 1.10 -29.12 2.40
CA LEU A 108 2.50 -29.39 2.69
C LEU A 108 2.66 -29.97 4.10
N SER A 109 3.83 -30.55 4.39
CA SER A 109 4.18 -30.89 5.77
C SER A 109 4.28 -29.62 6.63
N SER A 110 4.15 -29.76 7.96
CA SER A 110 4.25 -28.61 8.88
C SER A 110 5.56 -27.83 8.72
N VAL A 111 6.68 -28.52 8.48
CA VAL A 111 7.99 -27.87 8.29
C VAL A 111 8.03 -27.09 6.99
N PHE A 112 7.62 -27.70 5.86
CA PHE A 112 7.59 -27.01 4.57
C PHE A 112 6.57 -25.85 4.55
N SER A 113 5.47 -25.97 5.29
CA SER A 113 4.48 -24.90 5.48
C SER A 113 5.07 -23.70 6.22
N LEU A 114 5.83 -23.97 7.29
CA LEU A 114 6.53 -22.93 8.03
C LEU A 114 7.59 -22.24 7.16
N VAL A 115 8.41 -23.02 6.44
CA VAL A 115 9.41 -22.48 5.51
C VAL A 115 8.75 -21.60 4.44
N ALA A 116 7.69 -22.07 3.77
CA ALA A 116 6.99 -21.29 2.76
C ALA A 116 6.43 -19.98 3.33
N THR A 117 5.91 -20.01 4.56
CA THR A 117 5.40 -18.83 5.28
C THR A 117 6.53 -17.83 5.58
N VAL A 118 7.70 -18.30 6.01
CA VAL A 118 8.89 -17.45 6.21
C VAL A 118 9.38 -16.83 4.90
N PHE A 119 9.30 -17.56 3.78
CA PHE A 119 9.63 -16.98 2.46
C PHE A 119 8.62 -15.92 2.01
N VAL A 120 7.34 -16.02 2.40
CA VAL A 120 6.38 -14.91 2.22
C VAL A 120 6.85 -13.68 3.01
N LEU A 121 7.28 -13.86 4.26
CA LEU A 121 7.82 -12.78 5.08
C LEU A 121 9.08 -12.15 4.45
N PHE A 122 9.99 -12.94 3.89
CA PHE A 122 11.16 -12.42 3.15
C PHE A 122 10.77 -11.58 1.93
N ALA A 123 9.78 -12.04 1.16
CA ALA A 123 9.24 -11.27 0.04
C ALA A 123 8.58 -9.96 0.51
N TYR A 124 7.82 -9.99 1.61
CA TYR A 124 7.25 -8.80 2.25
C TYR A 124 8.34 -7.81 2.67
N ILE A 125 9.39 -8.27 3.37
CA ILE A 125 10.47 -7.40 3.86
C ILE A 125 11.23 -6.75 2.71
N THR A 126 11.43 -7.46 1.59
CA THR A 126 12.17 -6.94 0.42
C THR A 126 11.57 -5.63 -0.13
N VAL A 127 10.26 -5.46 0.02
CA VAL A 127 9.48 -4.30 -0.41
C VAL A 127 9.00 -3.43 0.76
N CYS A 128 9.33 -3.79 2.01
CA CYS A 128 8.92 -3.00 3.16
C CYS A 128 9.71 -1.69 3.20
N SER A 129 9.03 -0.55 3.04
CA SER A 129 9.65 0.78 2.99
C SER A 129 9.34 1.57 4.28
N GLY A 130 9.60 0.96 5.44
CA GLY A 130 9.46 1.63 6.73
C GLY A 130 8.16 1.38 7.48
N GLY A 131 7.34 0.41 7.06
CA GLY A 131 6.05 0.11 7.69
C GLY A 131 4.97 1.14 7.34
N ASN A 132 3.82 1.00 7.98
CA ASN A 132 2.62 1.82 7.83
C ASN A 132 2.25 2.06 6.35
N GLN A 133 2.33 1.01 5.54
CA GLN A 133 2.11 1.13 4.12
C GLN A 133 0.65 0.87 3.78
N VAL A 134 0.19 1.54 2.71
CA VAL A 134 -1.15 1.41 2.16
C VAL A 134 -1.56 -0.06 1.96
N SER A 135 -0.63 -0.90 1.50
CA SER A 135 -0.88 -2.31 1.20
C SER A 135 -1.05 -3.17 2.45
N ASP A 136 -0.48 -2.80 3.59
CA ASP A 136 -0.48 -3.62 4.82
C ASP A 136 -1.92 -3.86 5.28
N TYR A 137 -2.74 -2.82 5.26
CA TYR A 137 -4.14 -2.84 5.68
C TYR A 137 -5.10 -3.53 4.69
N SER A 138 -4.60 -3.91 3.51
CA SER A 138 -5.34 -4.70 2.50
C SER A 138 -4.79 -6.12 2.31
N LEU A 139 -3.71 -6.46 3.01
CA LEU A 139 -2.98 -7.72 2.81
C LEU A 139 -3.78 -8.95 3.24
N LEU A 140 -4.48 -8.88 4.38
CA LEU A 140 -5.28 -9.99 4.88
C LEU A 140 -6.42 -10.40 3.91
N PRO A 141 -7.27 -9.48 3.40
CA PRO A 141 -8.27 -9.84 2.39
C PRO A 141 -7.64 -10.26 1.04
N ALA A 142 -6.45 -9.78 0.70
CA ALA A 142 -5.69 -10.27 -0.47
C ALA A 142 -5.29 -11.74 -0.31
N ILE A 143 -4.76 -12.13 0.85
CA ILE A 143 -4.45 -13.52 1.20
C ILE A 143 -5.72 -14.36 1.14
N GLY A 144 -6.83 -13.88 1.70
CA GLY A 144 -8.12 -14.55 1.64
C GLY A 144 -8.53 -14.86 0.18
N SER A 145 -8.46 -13.85 -0.68
CA SER A 145 -8.80 -13.97 -2.11
C SER A 145 -7.90 -14.96 -2.83
N MET A 146 -6.58 -14.90 -2.59
CA MET A 146 -5.61 -15.85 -3.14
C MET A 146 -5.91 -17.28 -2.68
N VAL A 147 -6.18 -17.49 -1.40
CA VAL A 147 -6.47 -18.81 -0.81
C VAL A 147 -7.72 -19.42 -1.45
N VAL A 148 -8.83 -18.67 -1.53
CA VAL A 148 -10.07 -19.22 -2.09
C VAL A 148 -9.98 -19.43 -3.61
N PHE A 149 -9.27 -18.56 -4.33
CA PHE A 149 -8.99 -18.77 -5.75
C PHE A 149 -8.13 -20.02 -5.99
N TYR A 150 -7.10 -20.24 -5.17
CA TYR A 150 -6.30 -21.47 -5.24
C TYR A 150 -7.16 -22.71 -4.96
N GLN A 151 -7.99 -22.69 -3.91
CA GLN A 151 -8.88 -23.81 -3.58
C GLN A 151 -9.83 -24.14 -4.73
N TRP A 152 -10.44 -23.12 -5.36
CA TRP A 152 -11.31 -23.33 -6.51
C TRP A 152 -10.55 -23.90 -7.71
N THR A 153 -9.43 -23.29 -8.11
CA THR A 153 -8.61 -23.79 -9.25
C THR A 153 -8.08 -25.22 -9.00
N HIS A 154 -7.75 -25.57 -7.76
CA HIS A 154 -7.36 -26.92 -7.36
C HIS A 154 -8.50 -27.94 -7.50
N ARG A 155 -9.72 -27.58 -7.11
CA ARG A 155 -10.90 -28.45 -7.24
C ARG A 155 -11.34 -28.60 -8.70
N LEU A 156 -11.21 -27.55 -9.51
CA LEU A 156 -11.40 -27.62 -10.97
C LEU A 156 -10.43 -28.62 -11.60
N GLN A 157 -9.15 -28.55 -11.22
CA GLN A 157 -8.12 -29.44 -11.75
C GLN A 157 -8.39 -30.92 -11.41
N THR A 158 -8.93 -31.19 -10.23
CA THR A 158 -9.29 -32.55 -9.78
C THR A 158 -10.68 -32.98 -10.24
N ARG A 159 -11.39 -32.17 -11.05
CA ARG A 159 -12.78 -32.37 -11.49
C ARG A 159 -13.78 -32.60 -10.33
N ARG A 160 -13.43 -32.16 -9.12
CA ARG A 160 -14.26 -32.33 -7.91
C ARG A 160 -15.34 -31.28 -7.77
N GLN A 161 -15.24 -30.19 -8.52
CA GLN A 161 -16.18 -29.08 -8.46
C GLN A 161 -16.26 -28.40 -9.81
N ILE A 162 -17.46 -28.00 -10.20
CA ILE A 162 -17.75 -27.29 -11.46
C ILE A 162 -18.29 -25.88 -11.17
N PHE A 163 -18.89 -25.62 -10.00
CA PHE A 163 -19.39 -24.29 -9.63
C PHE A 163 -18.35 -23.49 -8.83
N HIS A 164 -18.52 -22.17 -8.73
CA HIS A 164 -17.73 -21.29 -7.87
C HIS A 164 -18.55 -20.92 -6.61
N PRO A 165 -18.08 -21.17 -5.38
CA PRO A 165 -18.82 -20.84 -4.16
C PRO A 165 -18.98 -19.32 -3.99
N TRP A 166 -20.19 -18.85 -3.70
CA TRP A 166 -20.46 -17.42 -3.52
C TRP A 166 -19.69 -16.80 -2.34
N GLN A 167 -19.35 -17.60 -1.33
CA GLN A 167 -18.52 -17.16 -0.19
C GLN A 167 -17.12 -16.72 -0.65
N TYR A 168 -16.61 -17.29 -1.73
CA TYR A 168 -15.33 -16.89 -2.30
C TYR A 168 -15.46 -15.53 -2.99
N ALA A 169 -16.57 -15.30 -3.69
CA ALA A 169 -16.87 -13.99 -4.27
C ALA A 169 -17.10 -12.90 -3.21
N LEU A 170 -17.65 -13.26 -2.04
CA LEU A 170 -17.74 -12.34 -0.90
C LEU A 170 -16.35 -11.85 -0.45
N ILE A 171 -15.38 -12.76 -0.34
CA ILE A 171 -13.99 -12.41 0.01
C ILE A 171 -13.36 -11.53 -1.09
N TYR A 172 -13.67 -11.80 -2.37
CA TYR A 172 -13.26 -10.93 -3.48
C TYR A 172 -13.85 -9.53 -3.36
N GLY A 173 -15.13 -9.40 -2.99
CA GLY A 173 -15.79 -8.12 -2.75
C GLY A 173 -15.11 -7.31 -1.65
N ILE A 174 -14.81 -7.94 -0.51
CA ILE A 174 -14.10 -7.30 0.60
C ILE A 174 -12.72 -6.83 0.14
N PHE A 175 -11.96 -7.66 -0.58
CA PHE A 175 -10.63 -7.27 -1.05
C PHE A 175 -10.68 -6.16 -2.11
N PHE A 176 -11.68 -6.18 -3.01
CA PHE A 176 -11.88 -5.12 -3.99
C PHE A 176 -12.23 -3.80 -3.30
N ALA A 177 -13.12 -3.81 -2.30
CA ALA A 177 -13.43 -2.63 -1.49
C ALA A 177 -12.19 -2.13 -0.73
N ALA A 178 -11.41 -3.03 -0.12
CA ALA A 178 -10.18 -2.66 0.58
C ALA A 178 -9.16 -2.03 -0.38
N SER A 179 -9.06 -2.55 -1.60
CA SER A 179 -8.23 -1.97 -2.66
C SER A 179 -8.73 -0.59 -3.07
N LEU A 180 -10.04 -0.42 -3.32
CA LEU A 180 -10.60 0.89 -3.68
C LEU A 180 -10.40 1.93 -2.56
N LEU A 181 -10.63 1.54 -1.31
CA LEU A 181 -10.46 2.39 -0.13
C LEU A 181 -8.99 2.59 0.31
N SER A 182 -8.02 2.00 -0.38
CA SER A 182 -6.59 2.18 -0.13
C SER A 182 -5.91 2.75 -1.37
N ARG A 183 -5.78 1.91 -2.38
CA ARG A 183 -5.27 2.18 -3.72
C ARG A 183 -5.79 1.13 -4.70
N LEU A 184 -6.64 1.55 -5.65
CA LEU A 184 -7.35 0.64 -6.56
C LEU A 184 -6.43 -0.31 -7.34
N THR A 185 -5.19 0.12 -7.59
CA THR A 185 -4.17 -0.69 -8.28
C THR A 185 -3.85 -2.02 -7.60
N ASN A 186 -4.03 -2.13 -6.28
CA ASN A 186 -3.83 -3.38 -5.54
C ASN A 186 -4.80 -4.50 -5.98
N ALA A 187 -5.93 -4.15 -6.62
CA ALA A 187 -6.89 -5.11 -7.14
C ALA A 187 -6.49 -5.76 -8.48
N ALA A 188 -5.33 -5.44 -9.07
CA ALA A 188 -4.97 -5.90 -10.42
C ALA A 188 -5.06 -7.42 -10.60
N ALA A 189 -4.47 -8.21 -9.69
CA ALA A 189 -4.57 -9.67 -9.74
C ALA A 189 -6.01 -10.16 -9.53
N LEU A 190 -6.73 -9.53 -8.60
CA LEU A 190 -8.11 -9.89 -8.27
C LEU A 190 -9.03 -9.70 -9.47
N CYS A 191 -8.93 -8.59 -10.19
CA CYS A 191 -9.71 -8.33 -11.38
C CYS A 191 -9.56 -9.44 -12.41
N LEU A 192 -8.34 -9.95 -12.61
CA LEU A 192 -8.13 -11.09 -13.53
C LEU A 192 -8.71 -12.40 -12.95
N MET A 193 -8.55 -12.65 -11.65
CA MET A 193 -9.15 -13.83 -11.01
C MET A 193 -10.68 -13.83 -11.18
N ILE A 194 -11.34 -12.69 -10.95
CA ILE A 194 -12.78 -12.52 -11.17
C ILE A 194 -13.14 -12.71 -12.64
N LEU A 195 -12.36 -12.14 -13.57
CA LEU A 195 -12.61 -12.32 -15.01
C LEU A 195 -12.51 -13.79 -15.42
N ILE A 196 -11.51 -14.53 -14.89
CA ILE A 196 -11.36 -15.97 -15.12
C ILE A 196 -12.60 -16.72 -14.62
N VAL A 197 -13.07 -16.42 -13.39
CA VAL A 197 -14.28 -17.04 -12.82
C VAL A 197 -15.50 -16.71 -13.67
N PHE A 198 -15.69 -15.44 -14.04
CA PHE A 198 -16.79 -14.98 -14.88
C PHE A 198 -16.84 -15.72 -16.22
N VAL A 199 -15.73 -15.71 -16.97
CA VAL A 199 -15.64 -16.38 -18.27
C VAL A 199 -15.89 -17.89 -18.13
N TYR A 200 -15.38 -18.50 -17.06
CA TYR A 200 -15.63 -19.92 -16.79
C TYR A 200 -17.12 -20.21 -16.55
N LEU A 201 -17.78 -19.47 -15.66
CA LEU A 201 -19.20 -19.67 -15.36
C LEU A 201 -20.09 -19.44 -16.58
N VAL A 202 -19.80 -18.40 -17.37
CA VAL A 202 -20.52 -18.09 -18.61
C VAL A 202 -20.35 -19.19 -19.65
N ARG A 203 -19.12 -19.67 -19.89
CA ARG A 203 -18.86 -20.76 -20.84
C ARG A 203 -19.52 -22.07 -20.45
N HIS A 204 -19.73 -22.31 -19.15
CA HIS A 204 -20.41 -23.49 -18.64
C HIS A 204 -21.92 -23.24 -18.41
N HIS A 205 -22.46 -22.10 -18.84
CA HIS A 205 -23.87 -21.73 -18.69
C HIS A 205 -24.40 -21.79 -17.24
N LEU A 206 -23.54 -21.51 -16.26
CA LEU A 206 -23.85 -21.57 -14.83
C LEU A 206 -24.46 -20.25 -14.32
N TRP A 207 -25.58 -19.82 -14.92
CA TRP A 207 -26.18 -18.50 -14.69
C TRP A 207 -26.64 -18.26 -13.25
N HIS A 208 -27.25 -19.28 -12.62
CA HIS A 208 -27.65 -19.17 -11.22
C HIS A 208 -26.44 -18.96 -10.31
N ASN A 209 -25.38 -19.75 -10.52
CA ASN A 209 -24.15 -19.59 -9.75
C ASN A 209 -23.45 -18.26 -10.04
N LEU A 210 -23.51 -17.76 -11.28
CA LEU A 210 -23.03 -16.42 -11.60
C LEU A 210 -23.78 -15.36 -10.77
N LEU A 211 -25.11 -15.42 -10.69
CA LEU A 211 -25.90 -14.51 -9.87
C LEU A 211 -25.54 -14.61 -8.38
N GLU A 212 -25.41 -15.82 -7.82
CA GLU A 212 -24.99 -16.00 -6.43
C GLU A 212 -23.62 -15.36 -6.17
N ASN A 213 -22.67 -15.50 -7.09
CA ASN A 213 -21.35 -14.89 -6.98
C ASN A 213 -21.40 -13.37 -7.12
N THR A 214 -22.23 -12.84 -8.01
CA THR A 214 -22.46 -11.40 -8.13
C THR A 214 -23.02 -10.83 -6.82
N ILE A 215 -24.03 -11.47 -6.23
CA ILE A 215 -24.59 -11.06 -4.94
C ILE A 215 -23.53 -11.17 -3.84
N GLY A 216 -22.81 -12.29 -3.78
CA GLY A 216 -21.72 -12.49 -2.81
C GLY A 216 -20.67 -11.38 -2.89
N PHE A 217 -20.21 -11.05 -4.10
CA PHE A 217 -19.27 -9.95 -4.34
C PHE A 217 -19.84 -8.59 -3.89
N VAL A 218 -21.08 -8.26 -4.27
CA VAL A 218 -21.71 -6.99 -3.90
C VAL A 218 -21.86 -6.86 -2.38
N VAL A 219 -22.29 -7.93 -1.70
CA VAL A 219 -22.37 -7.96 -0.23
C VAL A 219 -20.98 -7.77 0.39
N GLY A 220 -19.98 -8.51 -0.07
CA GLY A 220 -18.61 -8.37 0.42
C GLY A 220 -18.04 -6.97 0.23
N PHE A 221 -18.28 -6.35 -0.93
CA PHE A 221 -17.89 -4.98 -1.22
C PHE A 221 -18.60 -3.99 -0.29
N ALA A 222 -19.92 -4.14 -0.14
CA ALA A 222 -20.74 -3.25 0.68
C ALA A 222 -20.33 -3.29 2.16
N LEU A 223 -20.01 -4.47 2.70
CA LEU A 223 -19.61 -4.63 4.11
C LEU A 223 -18.44 -3.73 4.51
N LEU A 224 -17.49 -3.48 3.60
CA LEU A 224 -16.34 -2.62 3.88
C LEU A 224 -16.51 -1.22 3.31
N PHE A 225 -17.10 -1.05 2.12
CA PHE A 225 -17.24 0.26 1.48
C PHE A 225 -18.32 1.15 2.09
N VAL A 226 -19.50 0.59 2.38
CA VAL A 226 -20.66 1.37 2.82
C VAL A 226 -20.42 2.10 4.14
N PRO A 227 -19.73 1.54 5.17
CA PRO A 227 -19.43 2.28 6.39
C PRO A 227 -18.67 3.58 6.13
N PHE A 228 -17.63 3.56 5.28
CA PHE A 228 -16.90 4.77 4.92
C PHE A 228 -17.76 5.72 4.08
N ALA A 229 -18.46 5.20 3.07
CA ALA A 229 -19.32 6.00 2.21
C ALA A 229 -20.40 6.74 3.01
N LEU A 230 -21.03 6.07 3.99
CA LEU A 230 -22.01 6.66 4.87
C LEU A 230 -21.38 7.70 5.81
N TYR A 231 -20.23 7.40 6.43
CA TYR A 231 -19.54 8.35 7.30
C TYR A 231 -19.21 9.65 6.57
N PHE A 232 -18.52 9.57 5.42
CA PHE A 232 -18.17 10.75 4.63
C PHE A 232 -19.41 11.40 3.99
N GLY A 233 -20.45 10.65 3.67
CA GLY A 233 -21.73 11.18 3.17
C GLY A 233 -22.46 12.03 4.20
N LEU A 234 -22.57 11.55 5.44
CA LEU A 234 -23.22 12.27 6.54
C LEU A 234 -22.48 13.57 6.91
N HIS A 235 -21.17 13.64 6.66
CA HIS A 235 -20.36 14.84 6.88
C HIS A 235 -20.20 15.72 5.62
N GLY A 236 -20.93 15.43 4.53
CA GLY A 236 -20.84 16.22 3.29
C GLY A 236 -19.52 16.10 2.54
N ALA A 237 -18.67 15.12 2.86
CA ALA A 237 -17.32 14.94 2.33
C ALA A 237 -17.19 13.78 1.33
N PHE A 238 -18.27 13.06 1.03
CA PHE A 238 -18.24 11.90 0.12
C PHE A 238 -17.68 12.26 -1.27
N ALA A 239 -18.08 13.41 -1.83
CA ALA A 239 -17.59 13.85 -3.14
C ALA A 239 -16.08 14.13 -3.14
N GLU A 240 -15.54 14.73 -2.07
CA GLU A 240 -14.10 15.01 -1.97
C GLU A 240 -13.30 13.72 -1.72
N MET A 241 -13.83 12.79 -0.91
CA MET A 241 -13.25 11.44 -0.76
C MET A 241 -13.20 10.71 -2.11
N TRP A 242 -14.32 10.71 -2.85
CA TRP A 242 -14.44 10.04 -4.14
C TRP A 242 -13.49 10.64 -5.19
N TYR A 243 -13.44 11.97 -5.26
CA TYR A 243 -12.50 12.69 -6.10
C TYR A 243 -11.04 12.29 -5.79
N ALA A 244 -10.64 12.32 -4.52
CA ALA A 244 -9.28 12.02 -4.11
C ALA A 244 -8.89 10.56 -4.40
N MET A 245 -9.72 9.60 -3.97
CA MET A 245 -9.37 8.17 -4.05
C MET A 245 -9.50 7.58 -5.47
N LEU A 246 -10.41 8.12 -6.30
CA LEU A 246 -10.69 7.57 -7.63
C LEU A 246 -10.42 8.55 -8.77
N GLU A 247 -11.14 9.67 -8.84
CA GLU A 247 -11.09 10.56 -10.03
C GLU A 247 -9.67 11.10 -10.28
N TYR A 248 -9.02 11.61 -9.23
CA TYR A 248 -7.64 12.06 -9.29
C TYR A 248 -6.67 10.94 -9.69
N ASN A 249 -6.87 9.71 -9.17
CA ASN A 249 -6.02 8.57 -9.52
C ASN A 249 -6.23 8.11 -10.98
N VAL A 250 -7.43 8.29 -11.54
CA VAL A 250 -7.70 8.05 -12.97
C VAL A 250 -6.97 9.08 -13.84
N GLU A 251 -7.03 10.37 -13.48
CA GLU A 251 -6.24 11.41 -14.17
C GLU A 251 -4.74 11.08 -14.12
N TYR A 252 -4.24 10.70 -12.94
CA TYR A 252 -2.85 10.29 -12.76
C TYR A 252 -2.45 9.12 -13.65
N ALA A 253 -3.29 8.09 -13.74
CA ALA A 253 -3.04 6.95 -14.61
C ALA A 253 -3.01 7.34 -16.10
N LEU A 254 -3.81 8.31 -16.54
CA LEU A 254 -3.83 8.78 -17.93
C LEU A 254 -2.58 9.57 -18.33
N VAL A 255 -1.99 10.33 -17.38
CA VAL A 255 -0.78 11.13 -17.61
C VAL A 255 0.50 10.30 -17.38
N SER A 256 0.39 9.14 -16.74
CA SER A 256 1.53 8.26 -16.47
C SER A 256 2.13 7.68 -17.76
N ASN A 257 3.33 8.15 -18.13
CA ASN A 257 4.10 7.68 -19.28
C ASN A 257 5.20 6.67 -18.85
N PRO A 258 5.20 5.42 -19.38
CA PRO A 258 6.22 4.40 -19.10
C PRO A 258 7.64 4.79 -19.53
N GLU A 259 7.81 5.73 -20.47
CA GLU A 259 9.14 6.13 -20.97
C GLU A 259 10.04 6.75 -19.89
N LYS A 260 9.46 7.31 -18.82
CA LYS A 260 10.21 7.81 -17.65
C LYS A 260 10.77 6.68 -16.76
N VAL A 261 10.31 5.43 -16.91
CA VAL A 261 10.84 4.26 -16.19
C VAL A 261 12.26 3.93 -16.65
N VAL A 262 12.54 4.11 -17.95
CA VAL A 262 13.86 3.84 -18.54
C VAL A 262 14.90 4.89 -18.09
N GLN A 263 14.45 6.09 -17.69
CA GLN A 263 15.31 7.19 -17.23
C GLN A 263 15.51 7.23 -15.70
N SER A 264 14.69 6.51 -14.92
CA SER A 264 14.91 6.34 -13.48
C SER A 264 15.91 5.20 -13.27
N SER A 265 17.17 5.57 -13.02
CA SER A 265 18.35 4.71 -12.82
C SER A 265 18.30 3.79 -11.59
N SER A 266 17.13 3.54 -10.99
CA SER A 266 16.99 2.50 -9.96
C SER A 266 16.93 1.12 -10.65
N ASN A 267 18.09 0.46 -10.70
CA ASN A 267 18.41 -0.72 -11.51
C ASN A 267 17.25 -1.70 -11.72
N LEU A 268 17.05 -2.13 -12.96
CA LEU A 268 16.17 -3.25 -13.36
C LEU A 268 16.31 -4.47 -12.43
N VAL A 269 17.52 -4.73 -11.91
CA VAL A 269 17.79 -5.74 -10.89
C VAL A 269 16.96 -5.55 -9.61
N TYR A 270 16.86 -4.34 -9.05
CA TYR A 270 16.04 -4.05 -7.87
C TYR A 270 14.56 -4.28 -8.15
N SER A 271 14.09 -3.84 -9.32
CA SER A 271 12.70 -4.10 -9.76
C SER A 271 12.39 -5.59 -9.82
N LEU A 272 13.31 -6.41 -10.34
CA LEU A 272 13.14 -7.87 -10.36
C LEU A 272 13.09 -8.47 -8.94
N LEU A 273 13.87 -7.95 -7.99
CA LEU A 273 13.86 -8.42 -6.61
C LEU A 273 12.55 -8.05 -5.89
N TYR A 274 12.04 -6.84 -6.09
CA TYR A 274 10.75 -6.39 -5.52
C TYR A 274 9.57 -7.25 -5.97
N PHE A 275 9.60 -7.77 -7.20
CA PHE A 275 8.54 -8.60 -7.76
C PHE A 275 8.92 -10.09 -7.83
N SER A 276 9.90 -10.50 -7.04
CA SER A 276 10.38 -11.89 -6.98
C SER A 276 9.27 -12.89 -6.66
N SER A 277 8.27 -12.52 -5.85
CA SER A 277 7.10 -13.36 -5.55
C SER A 277 6.29 -13.72 -6.80
N VAL A 278 6.00 -12.74 -7.66
CA VAL A 278 5.25 -12.92 -8.90
C VAL A 278 6.09 -13.62 -9.97
N ILE A 279 7.39 -13.30 -10.04
CA ILE A 279 8.33 -13.93 -10.97
C ILE A 279 8.48 -15.42 -10.65
N VAL A 280 8.73 -15.76 -9.39
CA VAL A 280 8.85 -17.17 -8.94
C VAL A 280 7.56 -17.92 -9.19
N LEU A 281 6.39 -17.31 -8.92
CA LEU A 281 5.10 -17.90 -9.27
C LEU A 281 5.04 -18.21 -10.76
N LEU A 282 5.35 -17.26 -11.65
CA LEU A 282 5.30 -17.47 -13.09
C LEU A 282 6.21 -18.63 -13.53
N PHE A 283 7.47 -18.65 -13.10
CA PHE A 283 8.41 -19.70 -13.47
C PHE A 283 7.97 -21.08 -12.99
N VAL A 284 7.51 -21.22 -11.75
CA VAL A 284 7.01 -22.51 -11.23
C VAL A 284 5.80 -23.00 -12.03
N ASN A 285 4.90 -22.10 -12.41
CA ASN A 285 3.72 -22.47 -13.20
C ASN A 285 4.12 -22.87 -14.63
N ILE A 286 5.06 -22.17 -15.28
CA ILE A 286 5.60 -22.56 -16.59
C ILE A 286 6.25 -23.96 -16.51
N LEU A 287 7.05 -24.24 -15.48
CA LEU A 287 7.65 -25.56 -15.30
C LEU A 287 6.59 -26.66 -15.19
N ASN A 288 5.53 -26.43 -14.40
CA ASN A 288 4.44 -27.39 -14.29
C ASN A 288 3.65 -27.55 -15.61
N LEU A 289 3.46 -26.48 -16.38
CA LEU A 289 2.83 -26.56 -17.71
C LEU A 289 3.63 -27.44 -18.68
N LEU A 290 4.95 -27.35 -18.64
CA LEU A 290 5.85 -28.10 -19.52
C LEU A 290 6.05 -29.55 -19.06
N PHE A 291 6.12 -29.79 -17.74
CA PHE A 291 6.62 -31.05 -17.20
C PHE A 291 5.65 -31.81 -16.31
N ASN A 292 4.48 -31.26 -15.98
CA ASN A 292 3.45 -31.89 -15.15
C ASN A 292 2.04 -31.73 -15.76
N PRO A 293 1.70 -32.52 -16.81
CA PRO A 293 0.45 -32.36 -17.55
C PRO A 293 -0.80 -32.55 -16.69
N ARG A 294 -0.69 -33.27 -15.56
CA ARG A 294 -1.79 -33.48 -14.59
C ARG A 294 -2.24 -32.20 -13.88
N ARG A 295 -1.46 -31.13 -13.91
CA ARG A 295 -1.75 -29.85 -13.24
C ARG A 295 -1.92 -28.67 -14.21
N ARG A 296 -2.02 -28.97 -15.52
CA ARG A 296 -1.91 -27.95 -16.58
C ARG A 296 -2.97 -26.85 -16.51
N LYS A 297 -4.23 -27.17 -16.17
CA LYS A 297 -5.31 -26.17 -16.11
C LYS A 297 -5.07 -25.16 -15.00
N LEU A 298 -4.80 -25.64 -13.78
CA LEU A 298 -4.50 -24.77 -12.64
C LEU A 298 -3.30 -23.87 -12.95
N ASN A 299 -2.20 -24.46 -13.44
CA ASN A 299 -0.97 -23.71 -13.66
C ASN A 299 -1.09 -22.70 -14.81
N MET A 300 -1.94 -22.97 -15.80
CA MET A 300 -2.25 -22.00 -16.85
C MET A 300 -2.95 -20.76 -16.28
N LEU A 301 -3.94 -20.95 -15.40
CA LEU A 301 -4.67 -19.83 -14.79
C LEU A 301 -3.76 -18.96 -13.92
N TRP A 302 -2.91 -19.58 -13.10
CA TRP A 302 -1.96 -18.85 -12.26
C TRP A 302 -0.81 -18.20 -13.06
N ALA A 303 -0.36 -18.81 -14.17
CA ALA A 303 0.58 -18.16 -15.09
C ALA A 303 -0.03 -16.92 -15.74
N LEU A 304 -1.31 -16.97 -16.16
CA LEU A 304 -2.03 -15.81 -16.70
C LEU A 304 -2.14 -14.69 -15.66
N VAL A 305 -2.46 -15.01 -14.40
CA VAL A 305 -2.46 -14.04 -13.29
C VAL A 305 -1.10 -13.39 -13.11
N ALA A 306 -0.03 -14.19 -13.06
CA ALA A 306 1.32 -13.67 -12.89
C ALA A 306 1.75 -12.77 -14.07
N ILE A 307 1.46 -13.16 -15.32
CA ILE A 307 1.77 -12.35 -16.51
C ILE A 307 1.03 -11.02 -16.47
N ALA A 308 -0.28 -11.03 -16.19
CA ALA A 308 -1.07 -9.80 -16.14
C ALA A 308 -0.55 -8.83 -15.06
N VAL A 309 -0.19 -9.35 -13.89
CA VAL A 309 0.39 -8.56 -12.80
C VAL A 309 1.74 -7.97 -13.22
N LEU A 310 2.64 -8.75 -13.85
CA LEU A 310 3.93 -8.24 -14.31
C LEU A 310 3.79 -7.16 -15.40
N LEU A 311 2.88 -7.35 -16.35
CA LEU A 311 2.58 -6.35 -17.38
C LEU A 311 2.05 -5.04 -16.76
N TRP A 312 1.21 -5.16 -15.74
CA TRP A 312 0.69 -4.00 -15.01
C TRP A 312 1.78 -3.30 -14.18
N LEU A 313 2.63 -4.05 -13.48
CA LEU A 313 3.74 -3.51 -12.69
C LEU A 313 4.76 -2.77 -13.57
N TYR A 314 5.04 -3.30 -14.76
CA TYR A 314 5.88 -2.64 -15.76
C TYR A 314 5.31 -1.27 -16.16
N LYS A 315 4.00 -1.15 -16.35
CA LYS A 315 3.34 0.13 -16.63
C LYS A 315 3.32 1.08 -15.43
N SER A 316 3.35 0.56 -14.22
CA SER A 316 3.18 1.33 -12.97
C SER A 316 4.51 1.73 -12.33
N TYR A 317 5.50 2.08 -13.15
CA TYR A 317 6.85 2.48 -12.72
C TYR A 317 7.62 1.45 -11.89
N ALA A 318 7.20 0.19 -11.85
CA ALA A 318 7.84 -0.84 -11.03
C ALA A 318 8.03 -0.41 -9.55
N ASN A 319 7.11 0.41 -9.02
CA ASN A 319 7.24 0.94 -7.66
C ASN A 319 7.18 -0.21 -6.64
N ALA A 320 8.22 -0.30 -5.79
CA ALA A 320 8.43 -1.40 -4.84
C ALA A 320 7.21 -1.69 -3.97
N ASN A 321 6.52 -0.64 -3.52
CA ASN A 321 5.41 -0.73 -2.56
C ASN A 321 4.20 -1.49 -3.13
N TYR A 322 4.12 -1.68 -4.46
CA TYR A 322 3.10 -2.53 -5.10
C TYR A 322 3.37 -4.02 -4.91
N GLY A 323 4.60 -4.43 -4.59
CA GLY A 323 4.96 -5.84 -4.42
C GLY A 323 4.35 -6.50 -3.19
N ILE A 324 4.01 -5.72 -2.15
CA ILE A 324 3.54 -6.22 -0.84
C ILE A 324 2.32 -7.12 -0.99
N ILE A 325 1.34 -6.66 -1.77
CA ILE A 325 0.06 -7.35 -1.95
C ILE A 325 0.22 -8.71 -2.67
N PHE A 326 1.33 -8.90 -3.38
CA PHE A 326 1.67 -10.12 -4.10
C PHE A 326 2.67 -11.01 -3.35
N SER A 327 3.22 -10.58 -2.21
CA SER A 327 4.09 -11.42 -1.38
C SER A 327 3.48 -12.80 -1.04
N PRO A 328 2.14 -12.95 -0.82
CA PRO A 328 1.55 -14.26 -0.56
C PRO A 328 1.65 -15.24 -1.73
N PHE A 329 1.88 -14.78 -2.97
CA PHE A 329 2.01 -15.69 -4.13
C PHE A 329 3.17 -16.68 -3.99
N VAL A 330 4.14 -16.39 -3.13
CA VAL A 330 5.21 -17.30 -2.74
C VAL A 330 4.67 -18.62 -2.19
N VAL A 331 3.58 -18.62 -1.41
CA VAL A 331 3.02 -19.88 -0.89
C VAL A 331 2.40 -20.70 -2.02
N VAL A 332 1.71 -20.08 -2.98
CA VAL A 332 1.15 -20.79 -4.15
C VAL A 332 2.28 -21.39 -5.00
N ALA A 333 3.37 -20.63 -5.20
CA ALA A 333 4.55 -21.14 -5.88
C ALA A 333 5.15 -22.34 -5.13
N ALA A 334 5.21 -22.32 -3.79
CA ALA A 334 5.73 -23.44 -3.00
C ALA A 334 4.85 -24.70 -3.14
N LEU A 335 3.52 -24.54 -3.17
CA LEU A 335 2.58 -25.63 -3.39
C LEU A 335 2.80 -26.29 -4.75
N GLU A 336 2.85 -25.51 -5.84
CA GLU A 336 3.05 -26.06 -7.18
C GLU A 336 4.49 -26.59 -7.40
N MET A 337 5.47 -26.02 -6.71
CA MET A 337 6.84 -26.54 -6.73
C MET A 337 6.92 -27.92 -6.07
N ARG A 338 6.16 -28.15 -4.99
CA ARG A 338 6.07 -29.48 -4.39
C ARG A 338 5.50 -30.51 -5.36
N GLN A 339 4.47 -30.16 -6.12
CA GLN A 339 3.83 -31.07 -7.08
C GLN A 339 4.80 -31.54 -8.17
N ILE A 340 5.60 -30.64 -8.75
CA ILE A 340 6.56 -31.04 -9.79
C ILE A 340 7.74 -31.84 -9.21
N THR A 341 8.19 -31.54 -8.00
CA THR A 341 9.32 -32.24 -7.36
C THR A 341 8.98 -33.64 -6.86
N GLU A 342 7.70 -33.93 -6.61
CA GLU A 342 7.21 -35.29 -6.35
C GLU A 342 7.28 -36.15 -7.62
N VAL A 343 6.93 -35.60 -8.79
CA VAL A 343 6.98 -36.33 -10.06
C VAL A 343 8.41 -36.41 -10.62
N LYS A 344 9.18 -35.32 -10.48
CA LYS A 344 10.52 -35.18 -11.06
C LYS A 344 11.49 -34.58 -10.02
N PRO A 345 12.12 -35.41 -9.18
CA PRO A 345 12.98 -34.94 -8.07
C PRO A 345 14.13 -34.01 -8.47
N LYS A 346 14.64 -34.10 -9.71
CA LYS A 346 15.69 -33.20 -10.22
C LYS A 346 15.32 -31.71 -10.18
N PHE A 347 14.01 -31.38 -10.22
CA PHE A 347 13.56 -29.99 -10.11
C PHE A 347 13.70 -29.42 -8.69
N ARG A 348 14.08 -30.23 -7.67
CA ARG A 348 14.36 -29.70 -6.32
C ARG A 348 15.44 -28.61 -6.36
N LEU A 349 16.49 -28.81 -7.13
CA LEU A 349 17.55 -27.80 -7.31
C LEU A 349 17.03 -26.52 -7.94
N VAL A 350 16.16 -26.64 -8.95
CA VAL A 350 15.48 -25.49 -9.58
C VAL A 350 14.63 -24.74 -8.55
N GLY A 351 13.92 -25.45 -7.68
CA GLY A 351 13.20 -24.86 -6.55
C GLY A 351 14.13 -24.08 -5.63
N VAL A 352 15.25 -24.66 -5.23
CA VAL A 352 16.25 -23.97 -4.39
C VAL A 352 16.73 -22.68 -5.04
N VAL A 353 17.01 -22.68 -6.35
CA VAL A 353 17.42 -21.47 -7.08
C VAL A 353 16.31 -20.41 -7.10
N LEU A 354 15.08 -20.80 -7.42
CA LEU A 354 13.94 -19.87 -7.49
C LEU A 354 13.62 -19.24 -6.13
N PHE A 355 13.58 -20.02 -5.05
CA PHE A 355 13.35 -19.48 -3.71
C PHE A 355 14.59 -18.73 -3.20
N GLY A 356 15.81 -19.14 -3.59
CA GLY A 356 17.05 -18.40 -3.36
C GLY A 356 17.03 -16.98 -3.93
N PHE A 357 16.28 -16.74 -5.02
CA PHE A 357 16.08 -15.40 -5.57
C PHE A 357 15.29 -14.47 -4.63
N ILE A 358 14.28 -14.98 -3.92
CA ILE A 358 13.56 -14.22 -2.89
C ILE A 358 14.48 -13.93 -1.70
N LEU A 359 15.27 -14.92 -1.29
CA LEU A 359 16.25 -14.74 -0.21
C LEU A 359 17.30 -13.68 -0.58
N LEU A 360 17.76 -13.66 -1.83
CA LEU A 360 18.67 -12.62 -2.34
C LEU A 360 18.04 -11.23 -2.24
N GLY A 361 16.75 -11.10 -2.57
CA GLY A 361 15.98 -9.86 -2.39
C GLY A 361 16.00 -9.39 -0.94
N PHE A 362 15.70 -10.30 -0.01
CA PHE A 362 15.71 -10.02 1.41
C PHE A 362 17.11 -9.60 1.91
N VAL A 363 18.15 -10.38 1.60
CA VAL A 363 19.53 -10.09 2.03
C VAL A 363 20.00 -8.74 1.48
N ASN A 364 19.67 -8.45 0.23
CA ASN A 364 19.99 -7.16 -0.38
C ASN A 364 19.22 -6.01 0.29
N HIS A 365 17.94 -6.19 0.61
CA HIS A 365 17.17 -5.20 1.35
C HIS A 365 17.80 -4.93 2.72
N VAL A 366 18.17 -5.97 3.48
CA VAL A 366 18.87 -5.81 4.77
C VAL A 366 20.18 -5.02 4.62
N ARG A 367 20.93 -5.24 3.53
CA ARG A 367 22.16 -4.51 3.24
C ARG A 367 21.90 -3.03 3.01
N VAL A 368 20.90 -2.70 2.19
CA VAL A 368 20.56 -1.31 1.82
C VAL A 368 19.80 -0.60 2.94
N PHE A 369 19.04 -1.33 3.77
CA PHE A 369 18.31 -0.77 4.91
C PHE A 369 19.19 0.10 5.81
N ARG A 370 20.45 -0.28 6.00
CA ARG A 370 21.44 0.45 6.81
C ARG A 370 21.77 1.86 6.29
N SER A 371 21.42 2.20 5.06
CA SER A 371 21.61 3.55 4.50
C SER A 371 20.37 4.44 4.59
N TYR A 372 19.21 3.93 4.99
CA TYR A 372 17.99 4.73 5.16
C TYR A 372 17.98 5.56 6.46
N THR A 373 18.99 5.41 7.31
CA THR A 373 19.08 6.11 8.59
C THR A 373 19.95 7.37 8.46
N HIS A 374 19.33 8.51 8.74
CA HIS A 374 19.91 9.85 8.97
C HIS A 374 20.03 10.78 7.76
N GLU A 375 18.91 11.33 7.31
CA GLU A 375 18.90 12.68 6.73
C GLU A 375 18.36 13.67 7.77
N VAL A 376 19.06 14.79 7.95
CA VAL A 376 18.59 15.88 8.80
C VAL A 376 17.54 16.65 8.01
N PRO A 377 16.31 16.82 8.52
CA PRO A 377 15.26 17.53 7.81
C PRO A 377 15.69 18.93 7.39
N THR A 378 15.50 19.22 6.10
CA THR A 378 16.00 20.42 5.42
C THR A 378 15.45 21.73 6.01
N TYR A 379 14.26 21.71 6.60
CA TYR A 379 13.63 22.90 7.18
C TYR A 379 14.14 23.27 8.58
N ARG A 380 14.89 22.42 9.30
CA ARG A 380 15.26 22.73 10.69
C ARG A 380 15.99 24.06 10.83
N GLN A 381 16.88 24.36 9.88
CA GLN A 381 17.66 25.60 9.90
C GLN A 381 16.77 26.84 9.68
N ILE A 382 15.84 26.79 8.72
CA ILE A 382 14.96 27.94 8.43
C ILE A 382 13.92 28.14 9.54
N MET A 383 13.47 27.08 10.21
CA MET A 383 12.49 27.15 11.31
C MET A 383 13.10 27.49 12.67
N LYS A 384 14.43 27.45 12.80
CA LYS A 384 15.13 27.71 14.08
C LYS A 384 14.72 29.04 14.71
N GLY A 385 14.22 28.97 15.96
CA GLY A 385 13.78 30.12 16.76
C GLY A 385 12.41 30.68 16.36
N LEU A 386 11.67 29.98 15.48
CA LEU A 386 10.32 30.33 15.04
C LEU A 386 9.29 29.28 15.45
N GLU A 387 9.70 28.19 16.10
CA GLU A 387 8.86 27.03 16.44
C GLU A 387 7.62 27.47 17.25
N ASN A 388 7.82 28.33 18.24
CA ASN A 388 6.73 28.88 19.06
C ASN A 388 5.92 29.99 18.36
N LYS A 389 6.43 30.54 17.25
CA LYS A 389 5.80 31.66 16.52
C LYS A 389 4.94 31.22 15.35
N VAL A 390 5.29 30.12 14.67
CA VAL A 390 4.49 29.60 13.56
C VAL A 390 3.17 28.98 14.01
N GLY A 391 3.12 28.46 15.24
CA GLY A 391 1.88 28.18 15.98
C GLY A 391 0.79 27.46 15.18
N ALA A 392 -0.45 27.88 15.40
CA ALA A 392 -1.63 27.28 14.77
C ALA A 392 -1.94 27.79 13.35
N SER A 393 -1.18 28.77 12.81
CA SER A 393 -1.46 29.40 11.51
C SER A 393 -0.28 29.23 10.56
N PHE A 394 0.04 27.97 10.27
CA PHE A 394 1.18 27.57 9.47
C PHE A 394 0.80 26.52 8.43
N VAL A 395 1.33 26.66 7.21
CA VAL A 395 1.26 25.63 6.18
C VAL A 395 2.55 25.60 5.36
N ALA A 396 2.93 24.41 4.96
CA ALA A 396 4.03 24.15 4.05
C ALA A 396 3.51 23.93 2.62
N TYR A 397 4.28 24.38 1.64
CA TYR A 397 4.02 24.21 0.21
C TYR A 397 5.21 23.51 -0.44
N ASN A 398 4.97 22.33 -0.99
CA ASN A 398 5.96 21.40 -1.54
C ASN A 398 7.04 20.91 -0.58
N CYS A 399 6.96 21.22 0.73
CA CYS A 399 7.92 20.72 1.71
C CYS A 399 7.57 19.30 2.18
N GLU A 400 8.51 18.67 2.88
CA GLU A 400 8.30 17.40 3.54
C GLU A 400 7.27 17.50 4.69
N PRO A 401 6.43 16.47 4.89
CA PRO A 401 5.35 16.48 5.88
C PRO A 401 5.87 16.38 7.33
N ASP A 402 7.09 15.90 7.54
CA ASP A 402 7.67 15.69 8.86
C ASP A 402 7.78 17.00 9.69
N ILE A 403 7.74 18.17 9.05
CA ILE A 403 7.64 19.48 9.71
C ILE A 403 6.45 19.57 10.68
N TYR A 404 5.30 18.98 10.33
CA TYR A 404 4.10 19.02 11.17
C TYR A 404 4.20 18.08 12.37
N LEU A 405 4.88 16.94 12.18
CA LEU A 405 5.11 15.96 13.24
C LEU A 405 6.18 16.46 14.22
N SER A 406 7.27 17.01 13.72
CA SER A 406 8.39 17.49 14.54
C SER A 406 8.04 18.72 15.37
N LEU A 407 7.21 19.62 14.84
CA LEU A 407 6.72 20.80 15.56
C LEU A 407 5.47 20.51 16.40
N GLY A 408 4.85 19.34 16.26
CA GLY A 408 3.59 19.02 16.94
C GLY A 408 2.43 19.93 16.53
N ILE A 409 2.41 20.37 15.26
CA ILE A 409 1.40 21.29 14.72
C ILE A 409 0.58 20.62 13.62
N LYS A 410 -0.53 21.25 13.27
CA LYS A 410 -1.41 20.83 12.17
C LYS A 410 -1.17 21.68 10.92
N PRO A 411 -1.37 21.11 9.72
CA PRO A 411 -1.47 21.90 8.52
C PRO A 411 -2.68 22.83 8.59
N TYR A 412 -2.47 24.11 8.35
CA TYR A 412 -3.55 25.10 8.36
C TYR A 412 -4.49 25.01 7.15
N TYR A 413 -4.02 24.45 6.04
CA TYR A 413 -4.83 24.18 4.85
C TYR A 413 -4.84 22.69 4.52
N ARG A 414 -5.90 22.25 3.86
CA ARG A 414 -6.02 20.86 3.39
C ARG A 414 -4.93 20.41 2.41
N PHE A 415 -4.43 21.31 1.57
CA PHE A 415 -3.34 20.99 0.64
C PHE A 415 -2.03 21.41 1.28
N PHE A 416 -1.36 20.47 1.95
CA PHE A 416 -0.25 20.79 2.84
C PHE A 416 1.09 20.13 2.47
N VAL A 417 1.09 19.29 1.45
CA VAL A 417 2.24 18.50 0.98
C VAL A 417 2.10 18.18 -0.51
N CYS A 418 3.22 18.02 -1.24
CA CYS A 418 3.29 17.57 -2.64
C CYS A 418 2.47 18.36 -3.68
N GLN A 419 2.07 19.60 -3.40
CA GLN A 419 1.03 20.29 -4.17
C GLN A 419 1.34 20.33 -5.67
N ASP A 420 2.54 20.77 -6.06
CA ASP A 420 2.90 20.88 -7.47
C ASP A 420 3.13 19.53 -8.15
N TRP A 421 3.67 18.55 -7.42
CA TRP A 421 3.78 17.17 -7.92
C TRP A 421 2.40 16.58 -8.17
N ALA A 422 1.45 16.80 -7.25
CA ALA A 422 0.09 16.30 -7.38
C ALA A 422 -0.63 16.99 -8.54
N ILE A 423 -0.51 18.32 -8.67
CA ILE A 423 -1.03 19.09 -9.81
C ILE A 423 -0.49 18.61 -11.15
N LYS A 424 0.80 18.29 -11.23
CA LYS A 424 1.42 17.77 -12.45
C LYS A 424 0.83 16.44 -12.88
N ASN A 425 0.31 15.67 -11.93
CA ASN A 425 -0.22 14.32 -12.11
C ASN A 425 -1.75 14.29 -12.22
N GLY A 426 -2.46 15.29 -11.69
CA GLY A 426 -3.90 15.48 -11.88
C GLY A 426 -4.20 16.97 -12.01
N ALA A 427 -4.43 17.42 -13.24
CA ALA A 427 -4.57 18.85 -13.55
C ALA A 427 -5.82 19.48 -12.90
N SER A 428 -6.86 18.69 -12.63
CA SER A 428 -8.05 19.18 -11.94
C SER A 428 -7.77 19.68 -10.52
N LEU A 429 -6.67 19.23 -9.90
CA LEU A 429 -6.27 19.65 -8.56
C LEU A 429 -5.82 21.11 -8.52
N LEU A 430 -5.32 21.65 -9.65
CA LEU A 430 -4.75 23.00 -9.73
C LEU A 430 -5.71 24.07 -9.22
N GLN A 431 -6.96 24.03 -9.69
CA GLN A 431 -7.95 25.03 -9.31
C GLN A 431 -8.26 24.95 -7.81
N LYS A 432 -8.45 23.74 -7.27
CA LYS A 432 -8.71 23.54 -5.84
C LYS A 432 -7.57 24.10 -4.98
N VAL A 433 -6.31 23.80 -5.33
CA VAL A 433 -5.13 24.31 -4.61
C VAL A 433 -5.05 25.84 -4.72
N ARG A 434 -5.14 26.40 -5.92
CA ARG A 434 -5.06 27.86 -6.12
C ARG A 434 -6.16 28.59 -5.35
N GLU A 435 -7.39 28.10 -5.36
CA GLU A 435 -8.48 28.69 -4.59
C GLU A 435 -8.23 28.65 -3.08
N THR A 436 -7.73 27.53 -2.55
CA THR A 436 -7.35 27.42 -1.13
C THR A 436 -6.31 28.47 -0.74
N TYR A 437 -5.24 28.64 -1.52
CA TYR A 437 -4.19 29.63 -1.23
C TYR A 437 -4.60 31.08 -1.55
N ALA A 438 -5.55 31.30 -2.45
CA ALA A 438 -6.08 32.62 -2.76
C ALA A 438 -7.04 33.15 -1.68
N LYS A 439 -7.88 32.27 -1.11
CA LYS A 439 -8.88 32.63 -0.09
C LYS A 439 -8.37 32.45 1.34
N GLY A 440 -7.42 31.54 1.57
CA GLY A 440 -6.92 31.22 2.91
C GLY A 440 -6.16 32.37 3.57
N ASN A 441 -5.98 32.32 4.88
CA ASN A 441 -5.40 33.38 5.71
C ASN A 441 -4.28 32.88 6.65
N ALA A 442 -3.58 31.79 6.29
CA ALA A 442 -2.40 31.32 7.02
C ALA A 442 -1.44 32.49 7.26
N GLU A 443 -1.02 32.71 8.49
CA GLU A 443 -0.05 33.75 8.81
C GLU A 443 1.32 33.42 8.22
N TRP A 444 1.70 32.15 8.29
CA TRP A 444 3.01 31.67 7.86
C TRP A 444 2.90 30.61 6.77
N ILE A 445 3.67 30.78 5.70
CA ILE A 445 3.79 29.78 4.64
C ILE A 445 5.27 29.48 4.39
N LEU A 446 5.68 28.23 4.60
CA LEU A 446 6.99 27.75 4.16
C LEU A 446 6.85 27.16 2.76
N VAL A 447 7.65 27.63 1.81
CA VAL A 447 7.58 27.18 0.41
C VAL A 447 8.92 26.60 -0.02
N GLN A 448 8.91 25.38 -0.54
CA GLN A 448 10.02 24.82 -1.30
C GLN A 448 9.85 25.11 -2.79
N ASP A 449 10.94 25.49 -3.45
CA ASP A 449 10.98 25.82 -4.88
C ASP A 449 10.01 26.95 -5.28
N PHE A 450 10.00 28.04 -4.49
CA PHE A 450 9.09 29.17 -4.64
C PHE A 450 8.98 29.71 -6.09
N GLU A 451 10.11 29.82 -6.81
CA GLU A 451 10.16 30.42 -8.14
C GLU A 451 9.34 29.65 -9.20
N THR A 452 9.23 28.33 -9.04
CA THR A 452 8.50 27.43 -9.96
C THR A 452 7.11 27.06 -9.44
N SER A 453 6.74 27.54 -8.24
CA SER A 453 5.50 27.15 -7.57
C SER A 453 4.24 27.56 -8.35
N LYS A 454 3.23 26.67 -8.39
CA LYS A 454 1.96 26.92 -9.11
C LYS A 454 1.05 27.97 -8.45
N VAL A 455 1.41 28.47 -7.27
CA VAL A 455 0.70 29.52 -6.53
C VAL A 455 1.53 30.80 -6.34
N ARG A 456 2.69 30.90 -7.01
CA ARG A 456 3.62 32.04 -6.88
C ARG A 456 2.93 33.40 -6.98
N ASP A 457 2.12 33.60 -8.02
CA ASP A 457 1.43 34.87 -8.29
C ASP A 457 0.46 35.27 -7.17
N ILE A 458 -0.10 34.29 -6.46
CA ILE A 458 -0.97 34.51 -5.30
C ILE A 458 -0.12 34.89 -4.08
N LEU A 459 0.96 34.15 -3.85
CA LEU A 459 1.85 34.35 -2.71
C LEU A 459 2.57 35.71 -2.78
N GLU A 460 3.11 36.09 -3.94
CA GLU A 460 3.77 37.40 -4.15
C GLU A 460 2.82 38.58 -3.90
N LYS A 461 1.54 38.41 -4.22
CA LYS A 461 0.53 39.45 -3.98
C LYS A 461 0.22 39.57 -2.48
N ARG A 462 0.14 38.47 -1.73
CA ARG A 462 -0.47 38.44 -0.39
C ARG A 462 0.53 38.37 0.76
N TYR A 463 1.74 37.89 0.51
CA TYR A 463 2.73 37.59 1.53
C TYR A 463 4.02 38.37 1.31
N LEU A 464 4.77 38.58 2.40
CA LEU A 464 6.10 39.19 2.39
C LEU A 464 7.16 38.12 2.71
N PRO A 465 8.31 38.10 2.00
CA PRO A 465 9.47 37.30 2.39
C PRO A 465 9.93 37.61 3.82
N TYR A 466 10.09 36.57 4.64
CA TYR A 466 10.58 36.71 6.02
C TYR A 466 11.97 36.12 6.21
N ARG A 467 12.20 34.88 5.73
CA ARG A 467 13.50 34.20 5.80
C ARG A 467 13.70 33.32 4.58
N ARG A 468 14.94 33.21 4.08
CA ARG A 468 15.28 32.37 2.92
C ARG A 468 16.44 31.44 3.26
N ASP A 469 16.33 30.19 2.86
CA ASP A 469 17.41 29.23 2.85
C ASP A 469 17.68 28.82 1.39
N LYS A 470 18.80 29.32 0.86
CA LYS A 470 19.18 29.05 -0.54
C LYS A 470 19.73 27.65 -0.75
N ALA A 471 20.26 26.99 0.28
CA ALA A 471 20.85 25.67 0.14
C ALA A 471 19.77 24.62 -0.14
N ASN A 472 18.60 24.78 0.49
CA ASN A 472 17.48 23.86 0.38
C ASN A 472 16.30 24.40 -0.46
N ASN A 473 16.48 25.55 -1.15
CA ASN A 473 15.44 26.25 -1.90
C ASN A 473 14.16 26.56 -1.09
N LEU A 474 14.31 26.90 0.19
CA LEU A 474 13.19 27.21 1.07
C LEU A 474 13.00 28.73 1.23
N LEU A 475 11.74 29.16 1.22
CA LEU A 475 11.34 30.54 1.50
C LEU A 475 10.20 30.54 2.52
N LEU A 476 10.45 31.15 3.68
CA LEU A 476 9.41 31.41 4.67
C LEU A 476 8.79 32.78 4.40
N LEU A 477 7.47 32.76 4.25
CA LEU A 477 6.62 33.90 3.94
C LEU A 477 5.73 34.23 5.13
N ARG A 478 5.44 35.52 5.35
CA ARG A 478 4.47 36.00 6.34
C ARG A 478 3.37 36.81 5.67
N LEU A 479 2.12 36.59 6.08
CA LEU A 479 0.96 37.30 5.54
C LEU A 479 1.14 38.81 5.70
N ASN A 480 0.89 39.58 4.64
CA ASN A 480 1.04 41.02 4.68
C ASN A 480 -0.04 41.66 5.57
N PRO A 481 0.31 42.28 6.72
CA PRO A 481 -0.68 42.80 7.67
C PRO A 481 -1.60 43.87 7.08
N LYS A 482 -1.11 44.64 6.09
CA LYS A 482 -1.87 45.72 5.45
C LYS A 482 -3.01 45.24 4.55
N ARG A 483 -3.15 43.93 4.33
CA ARG A 483 -4.21 43.35 3.50
C ARG A 483 -5.31 42.62 4.28
N LEU A 484 -5.20 42.54 5.60
CA LEU A 484 -6.27 42.03 6.48
C LEU A 484 -7.46 42.99 6.60
N SER A 485 -7.28 44.28 6.30
CA SER A 485 -8.32 45.32 6.48
C SER A 485 -9.35 45.43 5.36
N ASN A 486 -9.20 44.71 4.25
CA ASN A 486 -10.03 44.90 3.05
C ASN A 486 -11.03 43.77 2.77
N HIS A 487 -11.20 42.82 3.70
CA HIS A 487 -12.10 41.67 3.54
C HIS A 487 -13.00 41.38 4.77
N ASN A 488 -13.25 42.39 5.61
CA ASN A 488 -14.38 42.35 6.54
C ASN A 488 -15.63 42.93 5.90
#